data_AF-A0A7S4GKK6-F1
#
_entry.id   AF-A0A7S4GKK6-F1
#
_cell.length_a   1.000
_cell.length_b   1.000
_cell.length_c   1.000
_cell.angle_alpha   90.00
_cell.angle_beta   90.00
_cell.angle_gamma   90.00
#
_symmetry.space_group_name_H-M   'P 1'
#
loop_
_entity.id
_entity.type
_entity.pdbx_description
1 polymer ?
#
loop_
_entity_poly.entity_id
_entity_poly.type
_entity_poly.pdbx_seq_one_letter_code
_entity_poly.pdbx_strand_id
1 'polypeptide(L)'
;IFFRFGMSSVVGAEAPDDPLAAPCSRKSSLAGTKETPPVKSSSVSEATQEGTVQVTPDKPINRLAAVDLYRGLACTSMIIAHTQNLLLLAPQSFLDFQWYTGPPNASGKDTAVFLVTSGFPIPSFSLCMGVGMVFFTWKKDMRGWTHMQVASYFVTRGAVLCLTEQVGGLVQLIGLTKGSVYFCFGPITALGVAMGTLGVLLPAFVDREEGGLTRWGQATLVTTAVALLATCQAVAMWAQGGSVVDTGQWPSFSAPAVSARHLLLRVLFVGGHVGAGRVSDAVHFVCFPLFPVLAVAMLGAAAGAELARDADRGYARLAAVGA
;
A
#
# COMPACT_ATOMS: atom_id res chain seq x y z
N ILE A 1 21.25 -19.52 2.80
CA ILE A 1 20.64 -20.08 1.57
C ILE A 1 19.91 -18.93 0.87
N PHE A 2 20.62 -18.21 0.02
CA PHE A 2 20.04 -17.13 -0.79
C PHE A 2 19.38 -17.78 -1.99
N PHE A 3 18.06 -17.96 -1.94
CA PHE A 3 17.29 -18.26 -3.14
C PHE A 3 17.33 -17.02 -4.03
N ARG A 4 18.24 -17.07 -5.01
CA ARG A 4 18.15 -16.28 -6.23
C ARG A 4 16.88 -16.78 -6.94
N PHE A 5 15.72 -16.24 -6.57
CA PHE A 5 14.54 -16.34 -7.41
C PHE A 5 14.92 -15.63 -8.71
N GLY A 6 15.36 -16.43 -9.68
CA GLY A 6 15.24 -16.09 -11.08
C GLY A 6 13.75 -15.90 -11.34
N MET A 7 13.26 -14.68 -11.07
CA MET A 7 12.28 -14.11 -11.96
C MET A 7 13.01 -13.94 -13.29
N SER A 8 13.12 -15.05 -14.03
CA SER A 8 13.14 -14.98 -15.47
C SER A 8 11.94 -14.11 -15.80
N SER A 9 12.26 -12.92 -16.28
CA SER A 9 11.45 -12.15 -17.18
C SER A 9 10.30 -12.98 -17.77
N VAL A 10 9.11 -12.85 -17.17
CA VAL A 10 7.91 -12.67 -17.99
C VAL A 10 7.95 -11.22 -18.49
N VAL A 11 9.03 -10.94 -19.22
CA VAL A 11 9.28 -9.83 -20.13
C VAL A 11 9.52 -10.59 -21.41
N GLY A 12 8.47 -10.74 -22.21
CA GLY A 12 8.43 -11.71 -23.31
C GLY A 12 7.02 -12.12 -23.74
N ALA A 13 5.97 -11.62 -23.08
CA ALA A 13 4.80 -11.22 -23.85
C ALA A 13 5.08 -9.77 -24.27
N GLU A 14 5.75 -9.60 -25.40
CA GLU A 14 5.52 -8.42 -26.22
C GLU A 14 4.00 -8.29 -26.28
N ALA A 15 3.45 -7.23 -25.68
CA ALA A 15 2.15 -6.78 -26.11
C ALA A 15 2.27 -6.66 -27.63
N PRO A 16 1.37 -7.25 -28.43
CA PRO A 16 1.43 -7.08 -29.87
C PRO A 16 1.61 -5.58 -30.11
N ASP A 17 2.65 -5.23 -30.87
CA ASP A 17 2.88 -3.87 -31.34
C ASP A 17 1.56 -3.42 -31.94
N ASP A 18 0.79 -2.67 -31.16
CA ASP A 18 -0.54 -2.24 -31.53
C ASP A 18 -0.30 -1.09 -32.51
N PRO A 19 -0.46 -1.30 -33.84
CA PRO A 19 -0.14 -0.28 -34.83
C PRO A 19 -1.21 0.83 -34.86
N LEU A 20 -2.00 0.97 -33.80
CA LEU A 20 -3.14 1.88 -33.70
C LEU A 20 -3.01 2.93 -32.60
N ALA A 21 -1.87 3.01 -31.89
CA ALA A 21 -1.55 4.20 -31.10
C ALA A 21 -1.08 5.35 -32.01
N ALA A 22 -1.96 5.74 -32.96
CA ALA A 22 -1.85 7.02 -33.62
C ALA A 22 -1.79 8.13 -32.55
N PRO A 23 -0.92 9.13 -32.69
CA PRO A 23 -0.98 10.29 -31.81
C PRO A 23 -2.39 10.86 -31.93
N CYS A 24 -3.12 10.87 -30.80
CA CYS A 24 -4.35 11.64 -30.67
C CYS A 24 -3.99 13.13 -30.74
N SER A 25 -3.67 13.59 -31.95
CA SER A 25 -3.72 14.99 -32.33
C SER A 25 -5.21 15.32 -32.30
N ARG A 26 -5.68 15.77 -31.14
CA ARG A 26 -6.99 16.40 -31.01
C ARG A 26 -6.89 17.70 -31.81
N LYS A 27 -7.19 17.62 -33.11
CA LYS A 27 -7.41 18.80 -33.95
C LYS A 27 -8.59 19.54 -33.32
N SER A 28 -8.25 20.56 -32.54
CA SER A 28 -9.16 21.65 -32.19
C SER A 28 -9.55 22.32 -33.51
N SER A 29 -10.56 21.77 -34.16
CA SER A 29 -11.32 22.41 -35.23
C SER A 29 -12.11 23.57 -34.62
N LEU A 30 -11.43 24.67 -34.28
CA LEU A 30 -12.09 25.96 -34.18
C LEU A 30 -12.24 26.48 -35.61
N ALA A 31 -13.48 26.40 -36.08
CA ALA A 31 -13.89 26.98 -37.34
C ALA A 31 -13.72 28.50 -37.31
N GLY A 32 -12.90 29.01 -38.23
CA GLY A 32 -13.13 30.23 -38.99
C GLY A 32 -12.90 31.56 -38.29
N THR A 33 -11.91 32.34 -38.76
CA THR A 33 -12.20 33.62 -39.43
C THR A 33 -11.00 34.20 -40.20
N LYS A 34 -11.29 34.53 -41.47
CA LYS A 34 -10.80 35.63 -42.33
C LYS A 34 -9.30 35.85 -42.57
N GLU A 35 -8.96 35.58 -43.83
CA GLU A 35 -7.81 36.07 -44.60
C GLU A 35 -7.64 37.60 -44.54
N THR A 36 -6.39 38.05 -44.48
CA THR A 36 -5.96 39.38 -44.95
C THR A 36 -4.63 39.26 -45.73
N PRO A 37 -4.39 40.15 -46.72
CA PRO A 37 -3.39 39.97 -47.79
C PRO A 37 -1.99 40.52 -47.42
N PRO A 38 -0.96 40.35 -48.29
CA PRO A 38 0.45 40.41 -47.90
C PRO A 38 1.02 41.83 -47.93
N VAL A 39 1.83 42.17 -46.92
CA VAL A 39 2.61 43.42 -46.88
C VAL A 39 4.09 43.11 -47.12
N LYS A 40 4.67 43.93 -48.00
CA LYS A 40 6.02 43.86 -48.58
C LYS A 40 7.15 43.99 -47.55
N SER A 41 8.21 43.28 -47.92
CA SER A 41 9.62 43.39 -47.52
C SER A 41 10.12 44.78 -47.13
N SER A 42 10.80 44.86 -46.00
CA SER A 42 11.85 45.85 -45.72
C SER A 42 12.98 45.15 -44.97
N SER A 43 14.14 45.15 -45.62
CA SER A 43 15.43 44.66 -45.16
C SER A 43 15.93 45.45 -43.95
N VAL A 44 16.09 44.79 -42.81
CA VAL A 44 17.00 45.24 -41.75
C VAL A 44 17.86 44.05 -41.37
N SER A 45 19.11 44.12 -41.81
CA SER A 45 20.17 43.17 -41.54
C SER A 45 20.87 43.65 -40.27
N GLU A 46 20.43 43.17 -39.12
CA GLU A 46 21.14 43.36 -37.85
C GLU A 46 21.59 42.00 -37.35
N ALA A 47 22.87 41.71 -37.56
CA ALA A 47 23.55 40.51 -37.09
C ALA A 47 23.70 40.58 -35.57
N THR A 48 22.61 40.31 -34.85
CA THR A 48 22.64 40.00 -33.43
C THR A 48 23.14 38.57 -33.31
N GLN A 49 24.35 38.40 -32.76
CA GLN A 49 24.82 37.09 -32.34
C GLN A 49 23.85 36.55 -31.28
N GLU A 50 22.92 35.71 -31.72
CA GLU A 50 22.11 34.85 -30.87
C GLU A 50 23.08 33.91 -30.14
N GLY A 51 23.53 34.35 -28.97
CA GLY A 51 24.16 33.48 -27.99
C GLY A 51 23.17 32.37 -27.70
N THR A 52 23.44 31.19 -28.27
CA THR A 52 22.67 29.98 -28.01
C THR A 52 22.82 29.69 -26.52
N VAL A 53 21.86 30.16 -25.73
CA VAL A 53 21.75 29.82 -24.31
C VAL A 53 21.55 28.31 -24.30
N GLN A 54 22.62 27.57 -24.02
CA GLN A 54 22.53 26.16 -23.70
C GLN A 54 21.68 26.06 -22.44
N VAL A 55 20.38 25.89 -22.63
CA VAL A 55 19.47 25.43 -21.60
C VAL A 55 19.99 24.04 -21.24
N THR A 56 20.78 23.97 -20.18
CA THR A 56 21.18 22.71 -19.60
C THR A 56 19.87 22.02 -19.21
N PRO A 57 19.56 20.84 -19.77
CA PRO A 57 18.30 20.18 -19.48
C PRO A 57 18.22 20.00 -17.98
N ASP A 58 17.22 20.63 -17.35
CA ASP A 58 17.00 20.52 -15.92
C ASP A 58 17.03 19.05 -15.53
N LYS A 59 17.97 18.71 -14.66
CA LYS A 59 18.16 17.35 -14.19
C LYS A 59 16.80 16.86 -13.70
N PRO A 60 16.22 15.79 -14.26
CA PRO A 60 14.89 15.35 -13.89
C PRO A 60 14.90 15.05 -12.40
N ILE A 61 14.24 15.90 -11.62
CA ILE A 61 14.12 15.72 -10.18
C ILE A 61 13.41 14.38 -9.99
N ASN A 62 14.07 13.44 -9.32
CA ASN A 62 13.53 12.11 -9.10
C ASN A 62 12.44 12.20 -8.03
N ARG A 63 11.23 12.57 -8.46
CA ARG A 63 10.07 12.91 -7.60
C ARG A 63 9.67 11.80 -6.62
N LEU A 64 10.17 10.58 -6.79
CA LEU A 64 9.81 9.40 -5.99
C LEU A 64 10.95 8.87 -5.11
N ALA A 65 12.14 9.49 -5.13
CA ALA A 65 13.30 8.99 -4.39
C ALA A 65 13.04 8.87 -2.88
N ALA A 66 12.28 9.80 -2.29
CA ALA A 66 11.94 9.76 -0.87
C ALA A 66 10.94 8.65 -0.53
N VAL A 67 9.94 8.39 -1.39
CA VAL A 67 8.99 7.28 -1.20
C VAL A 67 9.71 5.93 -1.32
N ASP A 68 10.61 5.79 -2.30
CA ASP A 68 11.42 4.58 -2.47
C ASP A 68 12.38 4.37 -1.28
N LEU A 69 13.00 5.44 -0.78
CA LEU A 69 13.82 5.40 0.43
C LEU A 69 13.00 4.96 1.65
N TYR A 70 11.82 5.55 1.86
CA TYR A 70 10.94 5.19 2.97
C TYR A 70 10.48 3.73 2.89
N ARG A 71 10.13 3.24 1.69
CA ARG A 71 9.85 1.82 1.46
C ARG A 71 11.06 0.94 1.77
N GLY A 72 12.26 1.34 1.38
CA GLY A 72 13.51 0.64 1.71
C GLY A 72 13.74 0.55 3.22
N LEU A 73 13.51 1.64 3.95
CA LEU A 73 13.59 1.67 5.41
C LEU A 73 12.53 0.76 6.07
N ALA A 74 11.30 0.75 5.56
CA ALA A 74 10.25 -0.17 6.01
C ALA A 74 10.67 -1.65 5.78
N CYS A 75 11.25 -1.98 4.62
CA CYS A 75 11.82 -3.31 4.37
C CYS A 75 12.94 -3.67 5.35
N THR A 76 13.90 -2.77 5.56
CA THR A 76 15.03 -3.03 6.45
C THR A 76 14.56 -3.24 7.89
N SER A 77 13.64 -2.41 8.38
CA SER A 77 13.07 -2.58 9.73
C SER A 77 12.34 -3.91 9.89
N MET A 78 11.55 -4.34 8.89
CA MET A 78 10.89 -5.64 8.87
C MET A 78 11.89 -6.81 8.92
N ILE A 79 12.96 -6.73 8.11
CA ILE A 79 14.02 -7.74 8.08
C ILE A 79 14.71 -7.84 9.44
N ILE A 80 15.03 -6.70 10.07
CA ILE A 80 15.65 -6.66 11.40
C ILE A 80 14.73 -7.32 12.42
N ALA A 81 13.44 -6.96 12.45
CA ALA A 81 12.46 -7.53 13.37
C ALA A 81 12.34 -9.05 13.21
N HIS A 82 12.21 -9.56 11.97
CA HIS A 82 12.15 -11.00 11.73
C HIS A 82 13.47 -11.72 12.01
N THR A 83 14.61 -11.07 11.76
CA THR A 83 15.93 -11.65 12.06
C THR A 83 16.15 -11.75 13.56
N GLN A 84 15.73 -10.75 14.34
CA GLN A 84 15.77 -10.83 15.81
C GLN A 84 14.91 -11.99 16.31
N ASN A 85 13.69 -12.14 15.81
CA ASN A 85 12.83 -13.27 16.17
C ASN A 85 13.45 -14.63 15.81
N LEU A 86 14.12 -14.72 14.66
CA LEU A 86 14.81 -15.94 14.24
C LEU A 86 16.03 -16.25 15.12
N LEU A 87 16.85 -15.25 15.42
CA LEU A 87 18.11 -15.40 16.17
C LEU A 87 17.89 -15.64 17.66
N LEU A 88 16.88 -15.02 18.25
CA LEU A 88 16.58 -15.17 19.67
C LEU A 88 15.96 -16.53 19.99
N LEU A 89 15.59 -17.33 18.98
CA LEU A 89 14.95 -18.65 19.11
C LEU A 89 13.82 -18.63 20.16
N ALA A 90 13.20 -17.48 20.41
CA ALA A 90 12.22 -17.30 21.44
C ALA A 90 10.87 -17.72 20.84
N PRO A 91 10.35 -18.92 21.13
CA PRO A 91 9.10 -19.40 20.56
C PRO A 91 7.91 -18.48 20.90
N GLN A 92 8.05 -17.59 21.90
CA GLN A 92 7.00 -16.67 22.31
C GLN A 92 7.02 -15.30 21.61
N SER A 93 8.13 -14.85 20.98
CA SER A 93 8.19 -13.49 20.45
C SER A 93 7.40 -13.26 19.15
N PHE A 94 6.95 -14.34 18.49
CA PHE A 94 6.01 -14.26 17.35
C PHE A 94 4.58 -13.96 17.78
N LEU A 95 4.21 -14.21 19.04
CA LEU A 95 2.86 -13.95 19.56
C LEU A 95 2.68 -12.48 19.95
N ASP A 96 3.78 -11.78 20.24
CA ASP A 96 3.82 -10.36 20.59
C ASP A 96 3.90 -9.45 19.36
N PHE A 97 3.21 -9.76 18.25
CA PHE A 97 2.96 -8.73 17.23
C PHE A 97 2.01 -7.69 17.83
N GLN A 98 2.60 -6.73 18.55
CA GLN A 98 1.89 -5.75 19.36
C GLN A 98 1.05 -4.77 18.52
N TRP A 99 1.04 -4.83 17.18
CA TRP A 99 0.19 -3.96 16.37
C TRP A 99 -1.31 -3.99 16.78
N TYR A 100 -1.68 -4.99 17.58
CA TYR A 100 -3.00 -5.18 18.12
C TYR A 100 -3.10 -5.11 19.63
N THR A 101 -2.04 -5.35 20.41
CA THR A 101 -2.15 -5.17 21.86
C THR A 101 -2.63 -3.74 22.08
N GLY A 102 -3.69 -3.55 22.87
CA GLY A 102 -4.26 -2.23 23.11
C GLY A 102 -3.17 -1.22 23.48
N PRO A 103 -3.44 0.11 23.42
CA PRO A 103 -2.45 1.10 23.77
C PRO A 103 -1.72 0.66 25.04
N PRO A 104 -0.38 0.61 25.04
CA PRO A 104 0.37 0.05 26.15
C PRO A 104 -0.15 0.64 27.44
N ASN A 105 -0.21 -0.21 28.47
CA ASN A 105 -0.72 0.06 29.81
C ASN A 105 -0.52 1.53 30.18
N ALA A 106 -1.51 2.14 30.86
CA ALA A 106 -1.61 3.58 31.16
C ALA A 106 -0.36 4.29 31.76
N SER A 107 0.72 3.55 32.07
CA SER A 107 2.05 4.09 32.39
C SER A 107 2.72 4.83 31.23
N GLY A 108 2.26 4.70 29.98
CA GLY A 108 2.68 5.51 28.81
C GLY A 108 4.12 5.29 28.31
N LYS A 109 4.97 4.62 29.10
CA LYS A 109 6.40 4.42 28.84
C LYS A 109 6.69 3.47 27.67
N ASP A 110 5.74 2.60 27.31
CA ASP A 110 5.91 1.62 26.24
C ASP A 110 5.28 2.06 24.91
N THR A 111 4.61 3.23 24.84
CA THR A 111 3.91 3.71 23.63
C THR A 111 4.84 4.05 22.48
N ALA A 112 5.97 4.69 22.77
CA ALA A 112 6.96 5.02 21.76
C ALA A 112 7.68 3.76 21.24
N VAL A 113 7.98 2.81 22.13
CA VAL A 113 8.58 1.52 21.76
C VAL A 113 7.59 0.74 20.89
N PHE A 114 6.33 0.65 21.30
CA PHE A 114 5.22 0.01 20.55
C PHE A 114 5.05 0.55 19.12
N LEU A 115 5.06 1.88 18.95
CA LEU A 115 4.93 2.50 17.62
C LEU A 115 6.13 2.19 16.71
N VAL A 116 7.32 2.01 17.30
CA VAL A 116 8.59 1.85 16.57
C VAL A 116 8.95 0.39 16.30
N THR A 117 8.68 -0.54 17.23
CA THR A 117 9.27 -1.90 17.19
C THR A 117 8.38 -2.98 16.58
N SER A 118 7.06 -2.85 16.70
CA SER A 118 6.13 -3.96 16.42
C SER A 118 5.09 -3.62 15.37
N GLY A 119 4.81 -2.33 15.19
CA GLY A 119 3.78 -1.84 14.29
C GLY A 119 4.25 -1.12 13.04
N PHE A 120 5.50 -0.68 12.94
CA PHE A 120 5.93 0.24 11.87
C PHE A 120 5.90 -0.35 10.44
N PRO A 121 6.34 -1.60 10.18
CA PRO A 121 6.55 -2.04 8.80
C PRO A 121 5.27 -2.16 7.98
N ILE A 122 4.23 -2.77 8.52
CA ILE A 122 3.00 -3.10 7.78
C ILE A 122 2.14 -1.89 7.40
N PRO A 123 1.87 -0.89 8.29
CA PRO A 123 1.25 0.35 7.87
C PRO A 123 2.14 1.09 6.89
N SER A 124 3.47 1.09 7.08
CA SER A 124 4.39 1.71 6.12
C SER A 124 4.27 1.08 4.74
N PHE A 125 4.22 -0.25 4.65
CA PHE A 125 4.00 -0.97 3.39
C PHE A 125 2.62 -0.68 2.80
N SER A 126 1.58 -0.66 3.62
CA SER A 126 0.21 -0.36 3.19
C SER A 126 0.10 1.05 2.63
N LEU A 127 0.70 2.03 3.31
CA LEU A 127 0.78 3.42 2.90
C LEU A 127 1.53 3.55 1.57
N CYS A 128 2.75 3.00 1.48
CA CYS A 128 3.56 2.98 0.26
C CYS A 128 2.83 2.28 -0.90
N MET A 129 2.13 1.20 -0.62
CA MET A 129 1.31 0.48 -1.59
C MET A 129 0.23 1.41 -2.15
N GLY A 130 -0.53 2.07 -1.29
CA GLY A 130 -1.54 3.05 -1.72
C GLY A 130 -0.96 4.16 -2.61
N VAL A 131 0.16 4.76 -2.19
CA VAL A 131 0.89 5.78 -2.96
C VAL A 131 1.27 5.24 -4.36
N GLY A 132 1.89 4.06 -4.40
CA GLY A 132 2.33 3.41 -5.63
C GLY A 132 1.18 3.05 -6.56
N MET A 133 0.03 2.65 -6.01
CA MET A 133 -1.17 2.33 -6.79
C MET A 133 -1.71 3.55 -7.55
N VAL A 134 -1.69 4.73 -6.94
CA VAL A 134 -2.11 5.98 -7.60
C VAL A 134 -1.17 6.35 -8.72
N PHE A 135 0.14 6.36 -8.47
CA PHE A 135 1.12 6.65 -9.51
C PHE A 135 1.07 5.66 -10.68
N PHE A 136 0.89 4.37 -10.38
CA PHE A 136 0.74 3.36 -11.40
C PHE A 136 -0.52 3.59 -12.23
N THR A 137 -1.67 3.79 -11.57
CA THR A 137 -2.95 4.00 -12.25
C THR A 137 -2.91 5.21 -13.15
N TRP A 138 -2.43 6.35 -12.63
CA TRP A 138 -2.27 7.58 -13.40
C TRP A 138 -1.37 7.39 -14.62
N LYS A 139 -0.19 6.78 -14.45
CA LYS A 139 0.75 6.53 -15.55
C LYS A 139 0.19 5.57 -16.60
N LYS A 140 -0.60 4.56 -16.19
CA LYS A 140 -1.22 3.60 -17.11
C LYS A 140 -2.40 4.22 -17.85
N ASP A 141 -3.18 5.03 -17.17
CA ASP A 141 -4.28 5.76 -17.76
C ASP A 141 -3.79 6.77 -18.82
N MET A 142 -2.66 7.46 -18.57
CA MET A 142 -1.96 8.26 -19.60
C MET A 142 -1.51 7.47 -20.84
N ARG A 143 -1.34 6.15 -20.69
CA ARG A 143 -1.02 5.21 -21.79
C ARG A 143 -2.26 4.57 -22.40
N GLY A 144 -3.45 5.06 -22.07
CA GLY A 144 -4.71 4.57 -22.61
C GLY A 144 -5.22 3.26 -21.98
N TRP A 145 -4.70 2.84 -20.83
CA TRP A 145 -5.26 1.67 -20.14
C TRP A 145 -6.69 1.94 -19.68
N THR A 146 -7.58 0.97 -19.92
CA THR A 146 -8.95 1.01 -19.42
C THR A 146 -8.99 0.76 -17.90
N HIS A 147 -10.05 1.21 -17.24
CA HIS A 147 -10.25 1.01 -15.80
C HIS A 147 -10.24 -0.49 -15.42
N MET A 148 -10.80 -1.34 -16.28
CA MET A 148 -10.82 -2.79 -16.07
C MET A 148 -9.43 -3.43 -16.16
N GLN A 149 -8.55 -2.93 -17.04
CA GLN A 149 -7.15 -3.41 -17.13
C GLN A 149 -6.34 -3.03 -15.89
N VAL A 150 -6.57 -1.84 -15.34
CA VAL A 150 -5.94 -1.42 -14.09
C VAL A 150 -6.45 -2.26 -12.92
N ALA A 151 -7.77 -2.44 -12.82
CA ALA A 151 -8.38 -3.25 -11.76
C ALA A 151 -7.89 -4.71 -11.81
N SER A 152 -7.92 -5.35 -12.99
CA SER A 152 -7.46 -6.72 -13.15
C SER A 152 -5.97 -6.89 -12.82
N TYR A 153 -5.15 -5.89 -13.14
CA TYR A 153 -3.72 -5.88 -12.77
C TYR A 153 -3.53 -5.94 -11.26
N PHE A 154 -4.22 -5.08 -10.49
CA PHE A 154 -4.10 -5.07 -9.03
C PHE A 154 -4.73 -6.29 -8.37
N VAL A 155 -5.88 -6.76 -8.87
CA VAL A 155 -6.48 -8.02 -8.38
C VAL A 155 -5.55 -9.20 -8.60
N THR A 156 -4.90 -9.29 -9.77
CA THR A 156 -3.93 -10.36 -10.06
C THR A 156 -2.71 -10.27 -9.16
N ARG A 157 -2.16 -9.06 -8.97
CA ARG A 157 -1.04 -8.84 -8.04
C ARG A 157 -1.41 -9.18 -6.59
N GLY A 158 -2.60 -8.79 -6.15
CA GLY A 158 -3.14 -9.13 -4.84
C GLY A 158 -3.30 -10.64 -4.65
N ALA A 159 -3.86 -11.34 -5.62
CA ALA A 159 -4.01 -12.80 -5.60
C ALA A 159 -2.65 -13.52 -5.54
N VAL A 160 -1.63 -13.03 -6.26
CA VAL A 160 -0.26 -13.57 -6.20
C VAL A 160 0.34 -13.39 -4.79
N LEU A 161 0.09 -12.25 -4.12
CA LEU A 161 0.54 -12.04 -2.74
C LEU A 161 -0.13 -13.04 -1.79
N CYS A 162 -1.45 -13.20 -1.87
CA CYS A 162 -2.17 -14.19 -1.09
C CYS A 162 -1.61 -15.60 -1.32
N LEU A 163 -1.44 -16.01 -2.58
CA LEU A 163 -0.90 -17.33 -2.92
C LEU A 163 0.52 -17.53 -2.39
N THR A 164 1.38 -16.50 -2.49
CA THR A 164 2.76 -16.55 -1.99
C THR A 164 2.79 -16.83 -0.49
N GLU A 165 1.88 -16.21 0.29
CA GLU A 165 1.79 -16.48 1.72
C GLU A 165 1.32 -17.91 2.01
N GLN A 166 0.29 -18.40 1.30
CA GLN A 166 -0.20 -19.77 1.50
C GLN A 166 0.86 -20.82 1.14
N VAL A 167 1.63 -20.60 0.08
CA VAL A 167 2.78 -21.46 -0.28
C VAL A 167 3.85 -21.41 0.81
N GLY A 168 4.18 -20.21 1.31
CA GLY A 168 5.12 -20.06 2.42
C GLY A 168 4.66 -20.78 3.70
N GLY A 169 3.39 -20.66 4.05
CA GLY A 169 2.78 -21.37 5.18
C GLY A 169 2.79 -22.88 5.01
N LEU A 170 2.52 -23.38 3.79
CA LEU A 170 2.61 -24.80 3.48
C LEU A 170 4.04 -25.34 3.60
N VAL A 171 5.04 -24.60 3.14
CA VAL A 171 6.46 -24.97 3.29
C VAL A 171 6.87 -25.02 4.76
N GLN A 172 6.39 -24.09 5.60
CA GLN A 172 6.60 -24.10 7.04
C GLN A 172 5.93 -25.32 7.70
N LEU A 173 4.71 -25.66 7.26
CA LEU A 173 3.94 -26.80 7.77
C LEU A 173 4.62 -28.16 7.47
N ILE A 174 5.22 -28.32 6.27
CA ILE A 174 5.74 -29.61 5.79
C ILE A 174 7.06 -30.04 6.46
N GLY A 175 7.75 -29.17 7.21
CA GLY A 175 8.78 -29.64 8.16
C GLY A 175 10.18 -29.06 7.99
N LEU A 176 10.32 -27.74 8.11
CA LEU A 176 11.64 -27.11 8.35
C LEU A 176 11.74 -26.41 9.72
N THR A 177 10.65 -26.36 10.48
CA THR A 177 10.59 -25.70 11.80
C THR A 177 9.93 -26.62 12.82
N LYS A 178 10.66 -26.96 13.90
CA LYS A 178 10.08 -27.67 15.06
C LYS A 178 9.14 -26.71 15.80
N GLY A 179 7.87 -26.71 15.42
CA GLY A 179 6.81 -25.78 15.89
C GLY A 179 6.06 -25.22 14.68
N SER A 180 4.80 -25.61 14.50
CA SER A 180 4.04 -25.36 13.26
C SER A 180 3.14 -24.13 13.40
N VAL A 181 3.71 -22.93 13.43
CA VAL A 181 2.89 -21.71 13.24
C VAL A 181 2.42 -21.68 11.79
N TYR A 182 1.11 -21.67 11.57
CA TYR A 182 0.52 -21.62 10.23
C TYR A 182 -0.24 -20.31 10.03
N PHE A 183 0.21 -19.48 9.11
CA PHE A 183 -0.48 -18.24 8.78
C PHE A 183 -1.64 -18.54 7.81
N CYS A 184 -2.85 -18.74 8.32
CA CYS A 184 -4.04 -18.84 7.46
C CYS A 184 -4.36 -17.49 6.80
N PHE A 185 -4.16 -16.38 7.52
CA PHE A 185 -4.39 -15.04 7.02
C PHE A 185 -3.36 -14.09 7.63
N GLY A 186 -2.14 -14.09 7.08
CA GLY A 186 -1.07 -13.26 7.58
C GLY A 186 -1.04 -11.86 6.95
N PRO A 187 0.01 -11.07 7.26
CA PRO A 187 0.18 -9.72 6.74
C PRO A 187 0.17 -9.64 5.22
N ILE A 188 0.73 -10.64 4.53
CA ILE A 188 0.87 -10.60 3.07
C ILE A 188 -0.49 -10.83 2.40
N THR A 189 -1.31 -11.74 2.91
CA THR A 189 -2.69 -11.94 2.44
C THR A 189 -3.52 -10.69 2.71
N ALA A 190 -3.41 -10.07 3.89
CA ALA A 190 -4.12 -8.82 4.18
C ALA A 190 -3.74 -7.70 3.20
N LEU A 191 -2.44 -7.53 2.91
CA LEU A 191 -1.96 -6.60 1.88
C LEU A 191 -2.46 -6.96 0.48
N GLY A 192 -2.47 -8.24 0.12
CA GLY A 192 -2.95 -8.72 -1.16
C GLY A 192 -4.44 -8.46 -1.38
N VAL A 193 -5.27 -8.73 -0.37
CA VAL A 193 -6.70 -8.43 -0.39
C VAL A 193 -6.92 -6.91 -0.45
N ALA A 194 -6.21 -6.13 0.37
CA ALA A 194 -6.30 -4.68 0.35
C ALA A 194 -5.92 -4.08 -1.01
N MET A 195 -4.86 -4.58 -1.66
CA MET A 195 -4.45 -4.19 -3.01
C MET A 195 -5.54 -4.51 -4.04
N GLY A 196 -6.11 -5.72 -3.99
CA GLY A 196 -7.18 -6.12 -4.90
C GLY A 196 -8.43 -5.26 -4.73
N THR A 197 -8.90 -5.07 -3.49
CA THR A 197 -10.07 -4.25 -3.18
C THR A 197 -9.85 -2.79 -3.60
N LEU A 198 -8.74 -2.18 -3.18
CA LEU A 198 -8.46 -0.80 -3.54
C LEU A 198 -8.24 -0.65 -5.05
N GLY A 199 -7.64 -1.64 -5.72
CA GLY A 199 -7.39 -1.63 -7.16
C GLY A 199 -8.65 -1.65 -8.01
N VAL A 200 -9.73 -2.25 -7.50
CA VAL A 200 -11.06 -2.19 -8.13
C VAL A 200 -11.71 -0.81 -7.93
N LEU A 201 -11.52 -0.20 -6.76
CA LEU A 201 -12.13 1.09 -6.41
C LEU A 201 -11.41 2.30 -7.03
N LEU A 202 -10.07 2.27 -7.07
CA LEU A 202 -9.24 3.42 -7.42
C LEU A 202 -9.55 4.01 -8.81
N PRO A 203 -9.77 3.22 -9.88
CA PRO A 203 -10.06 3.77 -11.21
C PRO A 203 -11.33 4.63 -11.25
N ALA A 204 -12.30 4.39 -10.36
CA ALA A 204 -13.52 5.22 -10.28
C ALA A 204 -13.24 6.64 -9.74
N PHE A 205 -12.09 6.84 -9.11
CA PHE A 205 -11.71 8.10 -8.49
C PHE A 205 -10.61 8.86 -9.24
N VAL A 206 -9.97 8.24 -10.23
CA VAL A 206 -8.88 8.87 -11.00
C VAL A 206 -9.46 9.66 -12.17
N ASP A 207 -8.98 10.90 -12.32
CA ASP A 207 -9.33 11.80 -13.40
C ASP A 207 -8.06 12.26 -14.13
N ARG A 208 -8.12 12.17 -15.47
CA ARG A 208 -7.05 12.59 -16.37
C ARG A 208 -6.76 14.07 -16.25
N GLU A 209 -7.80 14.88 -16.16
CA GLU A 209 -7.67 16.34 -16.20
C GLU A 209 -7.02 16.87 -14.92
N GLU A 210 -7.29 16.25 -13.78
CA GLU A 210 -6.71 16.63 -12.49
C GLU A 210 -5.31 16.04 -12.23
N GLY A 211 -4.79 15.20 -13.14
CA GLY A 211 -3.47 14.58 -12.99
C GLY A 211 -3.36 13.60 -11.81
N GLY A 212 -4.46 12.92 -11.44
CA GLY A 212 -4.47 12.02 -10.28
C GLY A 212 -5.87 11.64 -9.80
N LEU A 213 -6.05 11.46 -8.49
CA LEU A 213 -7.39 11.27 -7.89
C LEU A 213 -8.17 12.59 -7.91
N THR A 214 -9.46 12.55 -8.24
CA THR A 214 -10.39 13.68 -8.05
C THR A 214 -10.38 14.16 -6.60
N ARG A 215 -10.67 15.45 -6.37
CA ARG A 215 -10.83 15.98 -5.00
C ARG A 215 -11.87 15.19 -4.18
N TRP A 216 -12.98 14.84 -4.81
CA TRP A 216 -14.04 14.01 -4.19
C TRP A 216 -13.58 12.60 -3.89
N GLY A 217 -12.83 11.98 -4.81
CA GLY A 217 -12.25 10.65 -4.58
C GLY A 217 -11.27 10.65 -3.43
N GLN A 218 -10.38 11.64 -3.35
CA GLN A 218 -9.45 11.80 -2.23
C GLN A 218 -10.19 12.00 -0.90
N ALA A 219 -11.19 12.89 -0.84
CA ALA A 219 -12.00 13.10 0.36
C ALA A 219 -12.74 11.82 0.78
N THR A 220 -13.27 11.07 -0.18
CA THR A 220 -13.95 9.79 0.05
C THR A 220 -13.00 8.75 0.64
N LEU A 221 -11.79 8.61 0.07
CA LEU A 221 -10.76 7.68 0.56
C LEU A 221 -10.33 8.03 1.99
N VAL A 222 -10.06 9.32 2.28
CA VAL A 222 -9.67 9.76 3.63
C VAL A 222 -10.80 9.52 4.64
N THR A 223 -12.03 9.93 4.31
CA THR A 223 -13.18 9.76 5.20
C THR A 223 -13.47 8.29 5.48
N THR A 224 -13.42 7.45 4.44
CA THR A 224 -13.61 6.00 4.56
C THR A 224 -12.51 5.37 5.41
N ALA A 225 -11.25 5.77 5.20
CA ALA A 225 -10.13 5.27 6.00
C ALA A 225 -10.26 5.64 7.48
N VAL A 226 -10.57 6.90 7.79
CA VAL A 226 -10.76 7.37 9.17
C VAL A 226 -11.94 6.64 9.82
N ALA A 227 -13.06 6.49 9.11
CA ALA A 227 -14.22 5.75 9.60
C ALA A 227 -13.91 4.27 9.85
N LEU A 228 -13.15 3.61 8.96
CA LEU A 228 -12.71 2.23 9.13
C LEU A 228 -11.79 2.08 10.35
N LEU A 229 -10.82 2.97 10.52
CA LEU A 229 -9.91 2.95 11.68
C LEU A 229 -10.67 3.18 12.99
N ALA A 230 -11.55 4.19 13.03
CA ALA A 230 -12.41 4.45 14.19
C ALA A 230 -13.31 3.26 14.52
N THR A 231 -13.87 2.60 13.50
CA THR A 231 -14.68 1.39 13.68
C THR A 231 -13.84 0.24 14.21
N CYS A 232 -12.63 0.02 13.68
CA CYS A 232 -11.73 -1.02 14.18
C CYS A 232 -11.37 -0.78 15.66
N GLN A 233 -11.09 0.47 16.04
CA GLN A 233 -10.81 0.85 17.43
C GLN A 233 -12.03 0.65 18.34
N ALA A 234 -13.22 1.08 17.91
CA ALA A 234 -14.45 0.88 18.67
C ALA A 234 -14.76 -0.61 18.85
N VAL A 235 -14.59 -1.42 17.80
CA VAL A 235 -14.77 -2.88 17.87
C VAL A 235 -13.73 -3.48 18.81
N ALA A 236 -12.46 -3.07 18.75
CA ALA A 236 -11.42 -3.54 19.65
C ALA A 236 -11.69 -3.17 21.12
N MET A 237 -12.16 -1.95 21.40
CA MET A 237 -12.53 -1.51 22.74
C MET A 237 -13.76 -2.23 23.29
N TRP A 238 -14.81 -2.35 22.48
CA TRP A 238 -16.02 -3.11 22.82
C TRP A 238 -15.66 -4.57 23.08
N ALA A 239 -14.81 -5.12 22.22
CA ALA A 239 -14.27 -6.44 22.35
C ALA A 239 -13.55 -6.55 23.72
N GLN A 240 -12.59 -5.71 24.06
CA GLN A 240 -11.85 -5.84 25.32
C GLN A 240 -12.66 -5.54 26.61
N GLY A 241 -13.98 -5.36 26.54
CA GLY A 241 -14.84 -5.18 27.71
C GLY A 241 -14.48 -3.93 28.54
N GLY A 242 -13.79 -2.97 27.95
CA GLY A 242 -13.25 -1.79 28.64
C GLY A 242 -12.10 -2.06 29.62
N SER A 243 -11.65 -3.30 29.78
CA SER A 243 -10.52 -3.67 30.63
C SER A 243 -9.35 -4.13 29.76
N VAL A 244 -8.21 -3.43 29.86
CA VAL A 244 -6.96 -3.81 29.18
C VAL A 244 -6.32 -5.04 29.85
N VAL A 245 -6.88 -5.52 30.96
CA VAL A 245 -6.31 -6.61 31.77
C VAL A 245 -6.74 -7.96 31.21
N ASP A 246 -5.72 -8.71 30.81
CA ASP A 246 -5.69 -10.05 30.21
C ASP A 246 -6.64 -11.07 30.87
N THR A 247 -7.92 -11.03 30.52
CA THR A 247 -8.82 -12.14 30.77
C THR A 247 -8.72 -13.05 29.56
N GLY A 248 -8.20 -14.27 29.69
CA GLY A 248 -8.13 -15.27 28.59
C GLY A 248 -9.49 -15.67 27.96
N GLN A 249 -10.55 -14.89 28.22
CA GLN A 249 -11.86 -15.00 27.62
C GLN A 249 -11.96 -14.07 26.40
N TRP A 250 -12.65 -14.55 25.36
CA TRP A 250 -13.00 -13.71 24.23
C TRP A 250 -13.72 -12.47 24.78
N PRO A 251 -13.29 -11.26 24.41
CA PRO A 251 -12.53 -10.90 23.20
C PRO A 251 -11.04 -10.55 23.37
N SER A 252 -10.28 -11.23 24.24
CA SER A 252 -8.84 -11.01 24.30
C SER A 252 -8.08 -11.48 23.04
N PHE A 253 -6.87 -10.95 22.82
CA PHE A 253 -5.99 -11.39 21.72
C PHE A 253 -5.64 -12.88 21.81
N SER A 254 -5.46 -13.34 23.05
CA SER A 254 -5.12 -14.71 23.41
C SER A 254 -6.33 -15.66 23.32
N ALA A 255 -7.57 -15.16 23.32
CA ALA A 255 -8.75 -16.01 23.32
C ALA A 255 -8.97 -16.73 21.98
N PRO A 256 -9.25 -18.04 21.96
CA PRO A 256 -9.52 -18.75 20.71
C PRO A 256 -10.82 -18.28 20.05
N ALA A 257 -10.85 -18.22 18.71
CA ALA A 257 -12.08 -17.99 17.97
C ALA A 257 -12.97 -19.24 18.04
N VAL A 258 -13.98 -19.22 18.93
CA VAL A 258 -14.91 -20.36 19.11
C VAL A 258 -16.10 -20.39 18.14
N SER A 259 -16.23 -19.40 17.25
CA SER A 259 -17.35 -19.31 16.29
C SER A 259 -16.93 -18.65 14.98
N ALA A 260 -17.68 -18.88 13.89
CA ALA A 260 -17.45 -18.22 12.60
C ALA A 260 -17.55 -16.70 12.70
N ARG A 261 -18.44 -16.18 13.56
CA ARG A 261 -18.53 -14.74 13.86
C ARG A 261 -17.26 -14.21 14.49
N HIS A 262 -16.66 -14.94 15.44
CA HIS A 262 -15.40 -14.54 16.06
C HIS A 262 -14.25 -14.57 15.04
N LEU A 263 -14.21 -15.57 14.17
CA LEU A 263 -13.23 -15.63 13.09
C LEU A 263 -13.36 -14.44 12.13
N LEU A 264 -14.58 -14.11 11.71
CA LEU A 264 -14.84 -12.96 10.84
C LEU A 264 -14.42 -11.63 11.49
N LEU A 265 -14.77 -11.44 12.77
CA LEU A 265 -14.33 -10.27 13.53
C LEU A 265 -12.81 -10.19 13.61
N ARG A 266 -12.12 -11.33 13.71
CA ARG A 266 -10.66 -11.36 13.74
C ARG A 266 -10.00 -10.99 12.40
N VAL A 267 -10.50 -11.57 11.33
CA VAL A 267 -10.00 -11.33 9.97
C VAL A 267 -10.30 -9.91 9.51
N LEU A 268 -11.40 -9.30 9.96
CA LEU A 268 -11.77 -7.95 9.52
C LEU A 268 -11.24 -6.85 10.42
N PHE A 269 -11.37 -6.98 11.75
CA PHE A 269 -11.22 -5.86 12.68
C PHE A 269 -10.09 -6.04 13.71
N VAL A 270 -10.02 -7.19 14.37
CA VAL A 270 -9.18 -7.38 15.57
C VAL A 270 -8.30 -8.61 15.40
N GLY A 271 -7.03 -8.42 15.05
CA GLY A 271 -6.11 -9.54 14.82
C GLY A 271 -6.08 -10.56 15.99
N GLY A 272 -5.52 -11.74 15.74
CA GLY A 272 -5.18 -12.66 16.84
C GLY A 272 -5.18 -14.11 16.41
N HIS A 273 -5.31 -15.00 17.39
CA HIS A 273 -5.02 -16.43 17.19
C HIS A 273 -6.27 -17.30 17.10
N VAL A 274 -6.21 -18.31 16.22
CA VAL A 274 -7.15 -19.43 16.25
C VAL A 274 -6.39 -20.63 16.80
N GLY A 275 -6.59 -20.92 18.09
CA GLY A 275 -6.08 -22.12 18.74
C GLY A 275 -7.24 -23.07 19.04
N ALA A 276 -7.26 -24.24 18.41
CA ALA A 276 -8.21 -25.29 18.73
C ALA A 276 -7.82 -25.90 20.08
N GLY A 277 -8.62 -25.67 21.13
CA GLY A 277 -8.33 -26.10 22.50
C GLY A 277 -8.22 -27.61 22.76
N ARG A 278 -7.94 -28.46 21.74
CA ARG A 278 -7.73 -29.91 21.89
C ARG A 278 -6.82 -30.58 20.85
N VAL A 279 -6.45 -29.92 19.75
CA VAL A 279 -5.57 -30.54 18.73
C VAL A 279 -4.18 -29.99 18.97
N SER A 280 -3.33 -30.80 19.62
CA SER A 280 -1.93 -30.59 20.03
C SER A 280 -1.38 -29.16 19.86
N ASP A 281 -0.77 -28.62 20.91
CA ASP A 281 -0.11 -27.29 21.05
C ASP A 281 0.88 -26.87 19.94
N ALA A 282 0.95 -27.59 18.81
CA ALA A 282 1.83 -27.39 17.69
C ALA A 282 1.30 -26.45 16.59
N VAL A 283 -0.02 -26.22 16.44
CA VAL A 283 -0.56 -25.41 15.32
C VAL A 283 -1.26 -24.13 15.80
N HIS A 284 -0.59 -22.99 15.59
CA HIS A 284 -1.14 -21.66 15.85
C HIS A 284 -1.52 -21.00 14.54
N PHE A 285 -2.80 -20.66 14.38
CA PHE A 285 -3.23 -19.81 13.28
C PHE A 285 -3.20 -18.34 13.69
N VAL A 286 -2.54 -17.51 12.90
CA VAL A 286 -2.55 -16.05 13.08
C VAL A 286 -3.46 -15.43 12.02
N CYS A 287 -4.38 -14.57 12.47
CA CYS A 287 -5.27 -13.78 11.63
C CYS A 287 -4.90 -12.30 11.73
N PHE A 288 -4.59 -11.71 10.58
CA PHE A 288 -4.28 -10.31 10.42
C PHE A 288 -5.54 -9.54 9.99
N PRO A 289 -5.92 -8.43 10.64
CA PRO A 289 -7.13 -7.70 10.31
C PRO A 289 -6.96 -6.93 8.99
N LEU A 290 -7.92 -7.13 8.10
CA LEU A 290 -7.93 -6.55 6.77
C LEU A 290 -8.23 -5.04 6.78
N PHE A 291 -9.17 -4.58 7.61
CA PHE A 291 -9.65 -3.19 7.53
C PHE A 291 -8.61 -2.15 7.95
N PRO A 292 -7.78 -2.35 8.99
CA PRO A 292 -6.68 -1.43 9.28
C PRO A 292 -5.70 -1.30 8.11
N VAL A 293 -5.33 -2.42 7.48
CA VAL A 293 -4.44 -2.46 6.31
C VAL A 293 -5.04 -1.71 5.13
N LEU A 294 -6.31 -1.99 4.82
CA LEU A 294 -7.04 -1.32 3.75
C LEU A 294 -7.18 0.19 4.02
N ALA A 295 -7.49 0.59 5.25
CA ALA A 295 -7.62 2.00 5.62
C ALA A 295 -6.29 2.75 5.46
N VAL A 296 -5.17 2.19 5.92
CA VAL A 296 -3.85 2.81 5.73
C VAL A 296 -3.47 2.86 4.25
N ALA A 297 -3.84 1.85 3.45
CA ALA A 297 -3.65 1.89 2.00
C ALA A 297 -4.50 2.99 1.32
N MET A 298 -5.74 3.22 1.77
CA MET A 298 -6.56 4.34 1.30
C MET A 298 -5.95 5.70 1.64
N LEU A 299 -5.40 5.87 2.86
CA LEU A 299 -4.64 7.07 3.23
C LEU A 299 -3.40 7.24 2.34
N GLY A 300 -2.70 6.14 2.05
CA GLY A 300 -1.57 6.12 1.13
C GLY A 300 -1.94 6.56 -0.27
N ALA A 301 -3.08 6.09 -0.79
CA ALA A 301 -3.60 6.53 -2.08
C ALA A 301 -3.93 8.03 -2.07
N ALA A 302 -4.62 8.52 -1.03
CA ALA A 302 -4.89 9.95 -0.89
C ALA A 302 -3.59 10.79 -0.85
N ALA A 303 -2.56 10.34 -0.13
CA ALA A 303 -1.25 10.98 -0.13
C ALA A 303 -0.54 10.90 -1.50
N GLY A 304 -0.67 9.78 -2.21
CA GLY A 304 -0.14 9.61 -3.55
C GLY A 304 -0.72 10.61 -4.55
N ALA A 305 -1.99 10.97 -4.43
CA ALA A 305 -2.60 12.01 -5.25
C ALA A 305 -2.06 13.41 -4.96
N GLU A 306 -1.81 13.73 -3.68
CA GLU A 306 -1.15 15.00 -3.32
C GLU A 306 0.26 15.06 -3.90
N LEU A 307 1.05 14.00 -3.73
CA LEU A 307 2.40 13.91 -4.29
C LEU A 307 2.41 13.96 -5.83
N ALA A 308 1.39 13.43 -6.50
CA ALA A 308 1.25 13.50 -7.94
C ALA A 308 0.97 14.91 -8.45
N ARG A 309 0.15 15.68 -7.72
CA ARG A 309 -0.17 17.08 -8.05
C ARG A 309 0.98 18.03 -7.74
N ASP A 310 1.54 17.91 -6.54
CA ASP A 310 2.58 18.79 -6.01
C ASP A 310 3.45 18.01 -5.02
N ALA A 311 4.61 17.56 -5.48
CA ALA A 311 5.51 16.74 -4.68
C ALA A 311 6.02 17.48 -3.44
N ASP A 312 6.39 18.76 -3.57
CA ASP A 312 6.97 19.54 -2.47
C ASP A 312 5.93 19.75 -1.37
N ARG A 313 4.70 20.13 -1.75
CA ARG A 313 3.58 20.26 -0.81
C ARG A 313 3.18 18.92 -0.22
N GLY A 314 3.18 17.86 -1.01
CA GLY A 314 2.86 16.50 -0.57
C GLY A 314 3.86 16.01 0.48
N TYR A 315 5.16 16.20 0.25
CA TYR A 315 6.21 15.86 1.22
C TYR A 315 6.12 16.71 2.47
N ALA A 316 5.89 18.03 2.36
CA ALA A 316 5.72 18.90 3.53
C ALA A 316 4.53 18.47 4.40
N ARG A 317 3.41 18.08 3.79
CA ARG A 317 2.23 17.57 4.51
C ARG A 317 2.47 16.22 5.17
N LEU A 318 3.13 15.29 4.47
CA LEU A 318 3.50 14.00 5.05
C LEU A 318 4.46 14.16 6.23
N ALA A 319 5.43 15.07 6.12
CA ALA A 319 6.34 15.40 7.21
C ALA A 319 5.60 16.00 8.42
N ALA A 320 4.62 16.88 8.19
CA ALA A 320 3.83 17.49 9.26
C ALA A 320 2.93 16.50 10.03
N VAL A 321 2.57 15.37 9.42
CA VAL A 321 1.77 14.31 10.06
C VAL A 321 2.65 13.29 10.78
N GLY A 322 3.97 13.26 10.50
CA GLY A 322 4.91 12.24 10.96
C GLY A 322 6.15 12.75 11.71
N ALA A 323 6.13 13.99 12.22
CA ALA A 323 7.13 14.55 13.13
C ALA A 323 6.46 14.87 14.49
#